data_AF-A0A7J3ZLP8-F1
#
_entry.id   AF-A0A7J3ZLP8-F1
#
_cell.length_a   1.000
_cell.length_b   1.000
_cell.length_c   1.000
_cell.angle_alpha   90.00
_cell.angle_beta   90.00
_cell.angle_gamma   90.00
#
_symmetry.space_group_name_H-M   'P 1'
#
loop_
_entity.id
_entity.type
_entity.pdbx_description
1 polymer ?
#
loop_
_entity_poly.entity_id
_entity_poly.type
_entity_poly.pdbx_seq_one_letter_code
_entity_poly.pdbx_strand_id
1 'polypeptide(L)'
;MGSYIKVRVDEKKLREAIRSYLQDIYKYNRRIGGNYYLKPVHIVYKRGPEGEIKEYRYYGRYWYAVEYYGKSRGKSVIKWLYLGRNKPRGVPPPPKNPLEGLRYYTIRGEPRYLYVDSKTLERFSWFFEKVAPEGPL
;
A
#
# COMPACT_ATOMS: atom_id res chain seq x y z
N MET A 1 21.57 -4.81 -3.09
CA MET A 1 20.45 -3.87 -2.85
C MET A 1 20.07 -3.26 -4.19
N GLY A 2 18.82 -3.36 -4.62
CA GLY A 2 18.40 -2.76 -5.89
C GLY A 2 18.48 -1.24 -5.81
N SER A 3 19.09 -0.60 -6.80
CA SER A 3 19.10 0.86 -6.92
C SER A 3 17.66 1.37 -7.06
N TYR A 4 17.32 2.44 -6.35
CA TYR A 4 16.03 3.13 -6.49
C TYR A 4 16.19 4.31 -7.44
N ILE A 5 15.21 4.50 -8.30
CA ILE A 5 15.14 5.57 -9.30
C ILE A 5 14.16 6.62 -8.76
N LYS A 6 14.61 7.87 -8.71
CA LYS A 6 13.77 9.04 -8.37
C LYS A 6 12.89 9.37 -9.57
N VAL A 7 11.58 9.35 -9.39
CA VAL A 7 10.59 9.66 -10.43
C VAL A 7 9.58 10.66 -9.91
N ARG A 8 9.04 11.50 -10.80
CA ARG A 8 7.89 12.35 -10.51
C ARG A 8 6.64 11.58 -10.87
N VAL A 9 5.58 11.89 -10.16
CA VAL A 9 4.28 11.27 -10.38
C VAL A 9 3.27 12.35 -10.70
N ASP A 10 2.36 12.04 -11.62
CA ASP A 10 1.09 12.75 -11.69
C ASP A 10 0.30 12.41 -10.42
N GLU A 11 0.37 13.32 -9.44
CA GLU A 11 -0.25 13.13 -8.13
C GLU A 11 -1.78 12.97 -8.24
N LYS A 12 -2.41 13.60 -9.24
CA LYS A 12 -3.85 13.48 -9.47
C LYS A 12 -4.18 12.07 -9.94
N LYS A 13 -3.48 11.58 -10.96
CA LYS A 13 -3.64 10.21 -11.47
C LYS A 13 -3.38 9.16 -10.39
N LEU A 14 -2.36 9.38 -9.56
CA LEU A 14 -2.04 8.51 -8.42
C LEU A 14 -3.19 8.44 -7.41
N ARG A 15 -3.69 9.60 -7.00
CA ARG A 15 -4.81 9.67 -6.05
C ARG A 15 -6.07 9.04 -6.62
N GLU A 16 -6.39 9.25 -7.88
CA GLU A 16 -7.58 8.70 -8.53
C GLU A 16 -7.51 7.17 -8.61
N ALA A 17 -6.38 6.61 -9.05
CA ALA A 17 -6.18 5.16 -9.11
C ALA A 17 -6.28 4.51 -7.72
N ILE A 18 -5.66 5.12 -6.70
CA ILE A 18 -5.77 4.64 -5.32
C ILE A 18 -7.21 4.74 -4.84
N ARG A 19 -7.86 5.89 -5.03
CA ARG A 19 -9.21 6.15 -4.51
C ARG A 19 -10.23 5.17 -5.06
N SER A 20 -10.23 4.95 -6.37
CA SER A 20 -11.13 3.99 -7.02
C SER A 20 -10.94 2.59 -6.44
N TYR A 21 -9.69 2.13 -6.33
CA TYR A 21 -9.40 0.82 -5.75
C TYR A 21 -9.77 0.71 -4.27
N LEU A 22 -9.50 1.73 -3.46
CA LEU A 22 -9.88 1.75 -2.04
C LEU A 22 -11.40 1.67 -1.87
N GLN A 23 -12.18 2.35 -2.70
CA GLN A 23 -13.64 2.28 -2.66
C GLN A 23 -14.16 0.87 -2.89
N ASP A 24 -13.60 0.14 -3.86
CA ASP A 24 -13.97 -1.25 -4.12
C ASP A 24 -13.58 -2.16 -2.97
N ILE A 25 -12.41 -1.95 -2.37
CA ILE A 25 -11.98 -2.69 -1.17
C ILE A 25 -12.89 -2.42 0.01
N TYR A 26 -13.35 -1.17 0.22
CA TYR A 26 -14.29 -0.86 1.30
C TYR A 26 -15.64 -1.55 1.09
N LYS A 27 -16.18 -1.51 -0.13
CA LYS A 27 -17.42 -2.24 -0.48
C LYS A 27 -17.25 -3.74 -0.25
N TYR A 28 -16.11 -4.27 -0.69
CA TYR A 28 -15.76 -5.68 -0.56
C TYR A 28 -15.64 -6.11 0.91
N ASN A 29 -14.91 -5.36 1.74
CA ASN A 29 -14.74 -5.65 3.17
C ASN A 29 -16.08 -5.60 3.92
N ARG A 30 -16.98 -4.68 3.57
CA ARG A 30 -18.35 -4.70 4.12
C ARG A 30 -19.12 -5.97 3.75
N ARG A 31 -18.96 -6.46 2.51
CA ARG A 31 -19.65 -7.66 2.01
C ARG A 31 -19.17 -8.95 2.68
N ILE A 32 -17.88 -9.09 2.96
CA ILE A 32 -17.31 -10.31 3.57
C ILE A 32 -17.51 -10.38 5.09
N GLY A 33 -18.02 -9.31 5.71
CA GLY A 33 -18.30 -9.24 7.13
C GLY A 33 -17.08 -8.97 8.01
N GLY A 34 -17.25 -9.13 9.33
CA GLY A 34 -16.29 -8.69 10.33
C GLY A 34 -15.16 -9.65 10.67
N ASN A 35 -15.15 -10.88 10.13
CA ASN A 35 -14.15 -11.91 10.50
C ASN A 35 -12.85 -11.78 9.69
N TYR A 36 -12.91 -11.19 8.50
CA TYR A 36 -11.77 -11.00 7.62
C TYR A 36 -11.70 -9.58 7.10
N TYR A 37 -10.48 -9.11 6.88
CA TYR A 37 -10.24 -7.79 6.32
C TYR A 37 -9.12 -7.87 5.30
N LEU A 38 -9.39 -7.32 4.12
CA LEU A 38 -8.39 -7.15 3.08
C LEU A 38 -7.80 -5.74 3.17
N LYS A 39 -6.52 -5.66 3.55
CA LYS A 39 -5.74 -4.42 3.53
C LYS A 39 -5.06 -4.26 2.16
N PRO A 40 -5.28 -3.14 1.44
CA PRO A 40 -4.78 -2.93 0.08
C PRO A 40 -3.33 -2.45 0.00
N VAL A 41 -2.80 -1.90 1.09
CA VAL A 41 -1.47 -1.32 1.16
C VAL A 41 -0.81 -1.63 2.50
N HIS A 42 0.45 -2.05 2.47
CA HIS A 42 1.30 -2.14 3.65
C HIS A 42 2.24 -0.93 3.66
N ILE A 43 2.28 -0.21 4.78
CA ILE A 43 3.06 1.02 4.94
C ILE A 43 4.09 0.78 6.04
N VAL A 44 5.35 1.10 5.76
CA VAL A 44 6.48 0.99 6.69
C VAL A 44 7.22 2.31 6.75
N TYR A 45 7.50 2.79 7.95
CA TYR A 45 8.31 3.98 8.17
C TYR A 45 9.72 3.57 8.59
N LYS A 46 10.74 4.20 8.00
CA LYS A 46 12.13 4.05 8.41
C LYS A 46 12.78 5.42 8.54
N ARG A 47 13.51 5.62 9.63
CA ARG A 47 14.38 6.80 9.81
C ARG A 47 15.68 6.54 9.07
N GLY A 48 16.10 7.49 8.26
CA GLY A 48 17.37 7.46 7.57
C GLY A 48 18.50 8.06 8.40
N PRO A 49 19.74 8.00 7.89
CA PRO A 49 20.94 8.43 8.61
C PRO A 49 20.95 9.93 8.94
N GLU A 50 20.36 10.75 8.08
CA GLU A 50 20.32 12.21 8.22
C GLU A 50 19.05 12.68 8.95
N GLY A 51 18.29 11.74 9.50
CA GLY A 51 17.05 12.01 10.22
C GLY A 51 15.83 12.10 9.32
N GLU A 52 15.96 11.91 8.01
CA GLU A 52 14.83 11.87 7.08
C GLU A 52 13.92 10.66 7.33
N ILE A 53 12.61 10.81 7.13
CA ILE A 53 11.65 9.70 7.31
C ILE A 53 11.24 9.19 5.93
N LYS A 54 11.62 7.95 5.64
CA LYS A 54 11.21 7.20 4.44
C LYS A 54 9.92 6.45 4.73
N GLU A 55 8.87 6.73 3.97
CA GLU A 55 7.60 6.00 4.00
C GLU A 55 7.53 5.06 2.81
N TYR A 56 7.69 3.75 3.06
CA TYR A 56 7.58 2.70 2.07
C TYR A 56 6.13 2.25 1.95
N ARG A 57 5.62 2.19 0.72
CA ARG A 57 4.27 1.71 0.41
C ARG A 57 4.35 0.51 -0.50
N TYR A 58 3.68 -0.57 -0.11
CA TYR A 58 3.60 -1.82 -0.85
C TYR A 58 2.13 -2.13 -1.14
N TYR A 59 1.72 -2.00 -2.38
CA TYR A 59 0.35 -2.26 -2.80
C TYR A 59 0.17 -3.73 -3.14
N GLY A 60 -0.88 -4.33 -2.60
CA GLY A 60 -1.10 -5.76 -2.72
C GLY A 60 -2.38 -6.19 -2.02
N ARG A 61 -2.42 -7.47 -1.65
CA ARG A 61 -3.53 -8.07 -0.91
C ARG A 61 -2.98 -8.63 0.40
N TYR A 62 -3.24 -7.94 1.50
CA TYR A 62 -2.79 -8.36 2.83
C TYR A 62 -4.01 -8.73 3.66
N TRP A 63 -4.16 -10.01 3.94
CA TRP A 63 -5.31 -10.55 4.64
C TRP A 63 -5.10 -10.55 6.14
N TYR A 64 -6.13 -10.14 6.85
CA TYR A 64 -6.19 -10.20 8.30
C TYR A 64 -7.45 -10.94 8.74
N ALA A 65 -7.33 -11.80 9.75
CA ALA A 65 -8.45 -12.19 10.57
C ALA A 65 -8.68 -11.11 11.62
N VAL A 66 -9.94 -10.81 11.87
CA VAL A 66 -10.38 -9.80 12.84
C VAL A 66 -11.22 -10.53 13.87
N GLU A 67 -10.66 -10.64 15.07
CA GLU A 67 -11.25 -11.37 16.18
C GLU A 67 -11.74 -10.38 17.24
N TYR A 68 -12.97 -10.54 17.68
CA TYR A 68 -13.56 -9.72 18.75
C TYR A 68 -13.40 -10.42 20.10
N TYR A 69 -12.76 -9.74 21.05
CA TYR A 69 -12.45 -10.25 22.39
C TYR A 69 -13.36 -9.62 23.47
N GLY A 70 -14.54 -9.09 23.09
CA GLY A 70 -15.45 -8.43 24.03
C GLY A 70 -15.18 -6.94 24.20
N LYS A 71 -15.64 -6.37 25.32
CA LYS A 71 -15.45 -4.96 25.67
C LYS A 71 -14.59 -4.84 26.93
N SER A 72 -13.63 -3.92 26.91
CA SER A 72 -12.85 -3.52 28.08
C SER A 72 -12.96 -2.01 28.26
N ARG A 73 -13.35 -1.57 29.48
CA ARG A 73 -13.58 -0.15 29.80
C ARG A 73 -14.48 0.57 28.78
N GLY A 74 -15.56 -0.11 28.36
CA GLY A 74 -16.52 0.40 27.38
C GLY A 74 -16.06 0.38 25.91
N LYS A 75 -14.82 -0.03 25.62
CA LYS A 75 -14.28 -0.10 24.25
C LYS A 75 -14.21 -1.54 23.75
N SER A 76 -14.61 -1.76 22.50
CA SER A 76 -14.45 -3.06 21.83
C SER A 76 -12.96 -3.41 21.72
N VAL A 77 -12.60 -4.63 22.15
CA VAL A 77 -11.25 -5.17 22.00
C VAL A 77 -11.23 -6.04 20.76
N ILE A 78 -10.42 -5.65 19.78
CA ILE A 78 -10.29 -6.33 18.50
C ILE A 78 -8.83 -6.71 18.29
N LYS A 79 -8.58 -7.96 17.95
CA LYS A 79 -7.26 -8.46 17.57
C LYS A 79 -7.21 -8.66 16.06
N TRP A 80 -6.13 -8.18 15.46
CA TRP A 80 -5.85 -8.32 14.04
C TRP A 80 -4.74 -9.36 13.86
N LEU A 81 -5.05 -10.50 13.26
CA LEU A 81 -4.09 -11.56 12.96
C LEU A 81 -3.76 -11.53 11.47
N TYR A 82 -2.49 -11.32 11.12
CA TYR A 82 -2.07 -11.34 9.72
C TYR A 82 -2.06 -12.77 9.18
N LEU A 83 -2.77 -12.99 8.07
CA LEU A 83 -2.95 -14.29 7.43
C LEU A 83 -2.06 -14.48 6.18
N GLY A 84 -1.32 -13.45 5.78
CA GLY A 84 -0.51 -13.47 4.56
C GLY A 84 -1.19 -12.81 3.37
N ARG A 85 -0.74 -13.19 2.17
CA ARG A 85 -1.22 -12.62 0.90
C ARG A 85 -2.25 -13.46 0.17
N ASN A 86 -2.39 -14.72 0.57
CA ASN A 86 -3.34 -15.64 -0.03
C ASN A 86 -4.74 -15.41 0.53
N LYS A 87 -5.74 -15.48 -0.35
CA LYS A 87 -7.14 -15.34 0.02
C LYS A 87 -7.55 -16.48 0.97
N PRO A 88 -8.17 -16.20 2.12
CA PRO A 88 -8.74 -17.24 2.98
C PRO A 88 -9.77 -18.12 2.25
N ARG A 89 -9.92 -19.36 2.72
CA ARG A 89 -10.95 -20.28 2.23
C ARG A 89 -12.34 -19.76 2.60
N GLY A 90 -13.34 -19.97 1.74
CA GLY A 90 -14.72 -19.53 1.99
C GLY A 90 -15.00 -18.04 1.79
N VAL A 91 -13.96 -17.22 1.58
CA VAL A 91 -14.11 -15.79 1.26
C VAL A 91 -14.25 -15.62 -0.26
N PRO A 92 -15.20 -14.80 -0.77
CA PRO A 92 -15.34 -14.55 -2.22
C PRO A 92 -14.08 -13.94 -2.83
N PRO A 93 -13.88 -13.95 -4.15
CA PRO A 93 -12.73 -13.30 -4.77
C PRO A 93 -12.71 -11.78 -4.49
N PRO A 94 -11.55 -11.19 -4.15
CA PRO A 94 -11.41 -9.76 -3.97
C PRO A 94 -11.49 -9.02 -5.32
N PRO A 95 -11.77 -7.70 -5.32
CA PRO A 95 -11.70 -6.89 -6.52
C PRO A 95 -10.29 -6.95 -7.14
N LYS A 96 -10.23 -6.70 -8.45
CA LYS A 96 -8.95 -6.53 -9.15
C LYS A 96 -8.20 -5.35 -8.53
N ASN A 97 -6.90 -5.47 -8.37
CA ASN A 97 -6.04 -4.42 -7.83
C ASN A 97 -5.13 -3.92 -8.96
N PRO A 98 -5.42 -2.77 -9.58
CA PRO A 98 -4.60 -2.23 -10.66
C PRO A 98 -3.19 -1.85 -10.20
N LEU A 99 -2.99 -1.67 -8.89
CA LEU A 99 -1.72 -1.31 -8.27
C LEU A 99 -1.02 -2.53 -7.64
N GLU A 100 -1.47 -3.76 -7.90
CA GLU A 100 -0.89 -4.95 -7.26
C GLU A 100 0.58 -5.14 -7.63
N GLY A 101 1.46 -5.08 -6.63
CA GLY A 101 2.91 -5.16 -6.80
C GLY A 101 3.58 -3.80 -7.03
N LEU A 102 2.83 -2.70 -7.05
CA LEU A 102 3.41 -1.36 -6.98
C LEU A 102 4.10 -1.19 -5.62
N ARG A 103 5.39 -0.85 -5.65
CA ARG A 103 6.18 -0.57 -4.45
C ARG A 103 7.04 0.67 -4.66
N TYR A 104 6.99 1.58 -3.71
CA TYR A 104 7.79 2.80 -3.74
C TYR A 104 8.02 3.30 -2.32
N TYR A 105 8.97 4.22 -2.15
CA TYR A 105 8.99 5.06 -0.97
C TYR A 105 8.92 6.54 -1.31
N THR A 106 8.48 7.33 -0.34
CA THR A 106 8.54 8.79 -0.35
C THR A 106 9.38 9.27 0.82
N ILE A 107 10.01 10.44 0.67
CA ILE A 107 10.62 11.15 1.80
C ILE A 107 9.56 12.09 2.37
N ARG A 108 9.32 12.01 3.69
CA ARG A 108 8.36 12.89 4.36
C ARG A 108 8.82 14.35 4.21
N GLY A 109 7.94 15.21 3.69
CA GLY A 109 8.26 16.60 3.33
C GLY A 109 8.48 16.80 1.82
N GLU A 110 8.69 15.73 1.05
CA GLU A 110 8.87 15.76 -0.41
C GLU A 110 7.88 14.83 -1.14
N PRO A 111 6.56 15.12 -1.09
CA PRO A 111 5.55 14.21 -1.65
C PRO A 111 5.56 14.13 -3.18
N ARG A 112 6.28 15.05 -3.86
CA ARG A 112 6.32 15.17 -5.33
C ARG A 112 7.16 14.07 -6.00
N TYR A 113 8.03 13.42 -5.25
CA TYR A 113 8.93 12.39 -5.77
C TYR A 113 8.64 11.03 -5.15
N LEU A 114 8.66 10.02 -6.00
CA LEU A 114 8.63 8.62 -5.60
C LEU A 114 9.99 7.99 -5.92
N TYR A 115 10.40 7.07 -5.08
CA TYR A 115 11.60 6.27 -5.28
C TYR A 115 11.17 4.83 -5.55
N VAL A 116 11.44 4.35 -6.75
CA VAL A 116 10.96 3.06 -7.28
C VAL A 116 12.12 2.20 -7.77
N ASP A 117 12.06 0.88 -7.58
CA ASP A 117 13.02 -0.01 -8.21
C ASP A 117 12.70 -0.21 -9.70
N SER A 118 13.70 -0.63 -10.48
CA SER A 118 13.58 -0.78 -11.94
C SER A 118 12.42 -1.69 -12.37
N LYS A 119 12.15 -2.79 -11.65
CA LYS A 119 11.06 -3.72 -12.01
C LYS A 119 9.69 -3.08 -11.82
N THR A 120 9.55 -2.27 -10.76
CA THR A 120 8.32 -1.49 -10.54
C THR A 120 8.17 -0.42 -11.61
N LEU A 121 9.24 0.31 -11.92
CA LEU A 121 9.20 1.35 -12.94
C LEU A 121 8.81 0.80 -14.32
N GLU A 122 9.36 -0.35 -14.72
CA GLU A 122 9.02 -1.00 -15.99
C GLU A 122 7.53 -1.35 -16.06
N ARG A 123 7.04 -2.08 -15.05
CA ARG A 123 5.64 -2.56 -14.99
C ARG A 123 4.61 -1.43 -14.87
N PHE A 124 4.96 -0.36 -14.18
CA PHE A 124 4.07 0.77 -13.90
C PHE A 124 4.51 2.04 -14.63
N SER A 125 5.24 1.92 -15.74
CA SER A 125 5.77 3.05 -16.50
C SER A 125 4.69 4.02 -16.97
N TRP A 126 3.52 3.51 -17.33
CA TRP A 126 2.30 4.28 -17.69
C TRP A 126 1.80 5.20 -16.56
N PHE A 127 2.31 5.04 -15.34
CA PHE A 127 1.92 5.76 -14.14
C PHE A 127 2.89 6.88 -13.74
N PHE A 128 4.14 6.80 -14.19
CA PHE A 128 5.20 7.71 -13.77
C PHE A 128 5.54 8.70 -14.89
N GLU A 129 5.75 9.95 -14.50
CA GLU A 129 6.42 10.92 -15.38
C GLU A 129 7.93 10.72 -15.20
N LYS A 130 8.65 10.55 -16.32
CA LYS A 130 10.11 10.43 -16.25
C LYS A 130 10.69 11.76 -15.74
N VAL A 131 11.45 11.70 -14.65
CA VAL A 131 12.36 12.78 -14.25
C VAL A 131 13.77 12.31 -14.58
N ALA A 132 14.58 13.25 -15.06
CA ALA A 132 16.00 13.03 -15.30
C ALA A 132 16.70 12.50 -14.04
N PRO A 133 17.79 11.72 -14.21
CA PRO A 133 18.65 11.41 -13.08
C PRO A 133 19.26 12.73 -12.58
N GLU A 134 18.72 13.27 -11.51
CA GLU A 134 19.58 14.02 -10.59
C GLU A 134 20.59 12.99 -10.08
N GLY A 135 21.87 13.34 -10.20
CA GLY A 135 23.01 12.43 -10.01
C GLY A 135 23.00 11.65 -8.68
N PRO A 136 23.95 10.74 -8.49
CA PRO A 136 23.98 9.89 -7.30
C PRO A 136 23.91 10.71 -6.01
N LEU A 137 23.06 10.24 -5.08
CA LEU A 137 23.08 10.60 -3.66
C LEU A 137 24.39 10.13 -3.03
#